data_AF-A0A6G0WWZ0-F1
#
_entry.id   AF-A0A6G0WWZ0-F1
#
_cell.length_a   1.000
_cell.length_b   1.000
_cell.length_c   1.000
_cell.angle_alpha   90.00
_cell.angle_beta   90.00
_cell.angle_gamma   90.00
#
_symmetry.space_group_name_H-M   'P 1'
#
loop_
_entity.id
_entity.type
_entity.pdbx_description
1 polymer ?
#
loop_
_entity_poly.entity_id
_entity_poly.type
_entity_poly.pdbx_seq_one_letter_code
_entity_poly.pdbx_strand_id
1 'polypeptide(L)'
;MTYKTVSSTDPEEEGNEPWRVTLLRALIQGDYDIMVRDVTSNVEAIAAKLTTHMSRGKLEWETVHWWQLQHATPLFVASVFGHPKLIRWLLKHGAERTTTCYLGQTALDMCGEHAMDPNAIDECRRLLKEPAKIPDAPGKPNFQCHITTEHIFRHIQVAEEDSKGVLRLIEKRVPHVMRKCIIHLRWSTPLSNGKMIEKYEVRYRTYVPGDKSMVRGWRSHTATHSRLHDEQSCTIDGLQLKTTYEVQIRAQNAIGRGEWSAIEQFATPTTGDNSDESPSDCVENNDLS
;
A
#
# COMPACT_ATOMS: atom_id res chain seq x y z
N MET A 1 31.72 -35.39 22.79
CA MET A 1 32.09 -34.31 21.85
C MET A 1 30.99 -33.26 21.85
N THR A 2 31.30 -32.08 22.37
CA THR A 2 30.42 -30.90 22.36
C THR A 2 30.39 -30.35 20.93
N TYR A 3 29.21 -30.32 20.31
CA TYR A 3 29.01 -29.63 19.04
C TYR A 3 29.16 -28.14 19.30
N LYS A 4 30.31 -27.58 18.91
CA LYS A 4 30.42 -26.13 18.72
C LYS A 4 29.56 -25.80 17.51
N THR A 5 28.48 -25.06 17.76
CA THR A 5 27.77 -24.31 16.72
C THR A 5 28.78 -23.33 16.13
N VAL A 6 29.40 -23.72 15.01
CA VAL A 6 30.21 -22.81 14.22
C VAL A 6 29.20 -21.88 13.56
N SER A 7 29.17 -20.64 14.04
CA SER A 7 28.62 -19.51 13.29
C SER A 7 29.41 -19.42 11.98
N SER A 8 28.92 -20.07 10.92
CA SER A 8 29.39 -19.84 9.54
C SER A 8 28.97 -18.43 9.16
N THR A 9 29.84 -17.48 9.46
CA THR A 9 29.80 -16.18 8.79
C THR A 9 30.61 -16.34 7.51
N ASP A 10 30.10 -17.18 6.60
CA ASP A 10 30.54 -17.15 5.22
C ASP A 10 29.82 -15.95 4.57
N PRO A 11 30.53 -14.96 4.01
CA PRO A 11 29.90 -13.83 3.34
C PRO A 11 29.07 -14.25 2.12
N GLU A 12 29.17 -15.51 1.68
CA GLU A 12 28.31 -16.12 0.66
C GLU A 12 26.98 -16.69 1.22
N GLU A 13 26.83 -16.87 2.54
CA GLU A 13 25.56 -17.28 3.17
C GLU A 13 24.67 -16.09 3.55
N GLU A 14 25.24 -14.88 3.60
CA GLU A 14 24.56 -13.62 3.92
C GLU A 14 23.64 -13.17 2.77
N GLY A 15 22.49 -13.84 2.64
CA GLY A 15 21.52 -13.59 1.56
C GLY A 15 20.69 -14.82 1.16
N ASN A 16 21.09 -16.02 1.60
CA ASN A 16 20.36 -17.28 1.35
C ASN A 16 19.16 -17.44 2.29
N GLU A 17 18.26 -16.47 2.26
CA GLU A 17 17.01 -16.55 3.00
C GLU A 17 16.19 -17.77 2.49
N PRO A 18 15.72 -18.66 3.38
CA PRO A 18 15.05 -19.90 2.98
C PRO A 18 13.87 -19.68 2.03
N TRP A 19 13.12 -18.59 2.23
CA TRP A 19 11.96 -18.25 1.42
C TRP A 19 12.33 -17.96 -0.05
N ARG A 20 13.50 -17.41 -0.35
CA ARG A 20 13.95 -17.15 -1.74
C ARG A 20 14.18 -18.44 -2.50
N VAL A 21 14.75 -19.43 -1.82
CA VAL A 21 14.98 -20.76 -2.37
C VAL A 21 13.65 -21.46 -2.62
N THR A 22 12.74 -21.42 -1.65
CA THR A 22 11.40 -22.00 -1.77
C THR A 22 10.61 -21.35 -2.91
N LEU A 23 10.67 -20.02 -3.01
CA LEU A 23 10.06 -19.27 -4.10
C LEU A 23 10.68 -19.61 -5.45
N LEU A 24 12.01 -19.68 -5.56
CA LEU A 24 12.69 -20.04 -6.81
C LEU A 24 12.25 -21.43 -7.28
N ARG A 25 12.21 -22.42 -6.38
CA ARG A 25 11.73 -23.77 -6.70
C ARG A 25 10.26 -23.77 -7.14
N ALA A 26 9.41 -23.02 -6.45
CA ALA A 26 8.01 -22.88 -6.82
C ALA A 26 7.86 -22.27 -8.23
N LEU A 27 8.67 -21.26 -8.58
CA LEU A 27 8.68 -20.64 -9.91
C LEU A 27 9.19 -21.60 -11.00
N ILE A 28 10.16 -22.46 -10.70
CA ILE A 28 10.67 -23.48 -11.62
C ILE A 28 9.63 -24.58 -11.84
N GLN A 29 9.03 -25.08 -10.76
CA GLN A 29 8.08 -26.20 -10.79
C GLN A 29 6.68 -25.81 -11.25
N GLY A 30 6.31 -24.53 -11.13
CA GLY A 30 4.96 -24.05 -11.47
C GLY A 30 4.00 -24.01 -10.29
N ASP A 31 4.50 -24.11 -9.05
CA ASP A 31 3.68 -24.17 -7.84
C ASP A 31 3.08 -22.79 -7.51
N TYR A 32 1.81 -22.63 -7.85
CA TYR A 32 1.07 -21.39 -7.65
C TYR A 32 0.92 -21.02 -6.18
N ASP A 33 0.53 -21.96 -5.32
CA ASP A 33 0.18 -21.67 -3.93
C ASP A 33 1.41 -21.23 -3.10
N ILE A 34 2.55 -21.89 -3.32
CA ILE A 34 3.81 -21.54 -2.66
C ILE A 34 4.30 -20.18 -3.14
N MET A 35 4.26 -19.94 -4.46
CA MET A 35 4.64 -18.65 -5.04
C MET A 35 3.80 -17.51 -4.45
N VAL A 36 2.47 -17.65 -4.43
CA VAL A 36 1.58 -16.62 -3.86
C VAL A 36 1.86 -16.40 -2.38
N ARG A 37 2.03 -17.46 -1.60
CA ARG A 37 2.34 -17.34 -0.16
C ARG A 37 3.64 -16.55 0.06
N ASP A 38 4.73 -16.99 -0.55
CA ASP A 38 6.07 -16.43 -0.30
C ASP A 38 6.21 -15.01 -0.85
N VAL A 39 5.56 -14.71 -1.97
CA VAL A 39 5.53 -13.38 -2.58
C VAL A 39 4.61 -12.43 -1.82
N THR A 40 3.47 -12.88 -1.30
CA THR A 40 2.58 -12.04 -0.48
C THR A 40 3.23 -11.68 0.85
N SER A 41 4.00 -12.60 1.44
CA SER A 41 4.82 -12.28 2.63
C SER A 41 5.98 -11.33 2.32
N ASN A 42 6.48 -11.31 1.07
CA ASN A 42 7.63 -10.50 0.65
C ASN A 42 7.31 -9.74 -0.65
N VAL A 43 6.41 -8.75 -0.58
CA VAL A 43 5.89 -8.03 -1.75
C VAL A 43 6.99 -7.34 -2.56
N GLU A 44 8.10 -6.94 -1.91
CA GLU A 44 9.29 -6.39 -2.58
C GLU A 44 9.85 -7.31 -3.68
N ALA A 45 9.71 -8.63 -3.51
CA ALA A 45 10.24 -9.63 -4.43
C ALA A 45 9.63 -9.53 -5.83
N ILE A 46 8.40 -9.00 -5.97
CA ILE A 46 7.68 -8.89 -7.25
C ILE A 46 8.47 -8.02 -8.24
N ALA A 47 9.02 -6.90 -7.77
CA ALA A 47 9.76 -5.94 -8.58
C ALA A 47 11.28 -6.14 -8.49
N ALA A 48 11.77 -6.70 -7.38
CA ALA A 48 13.19 -6.92 -7.17
C ALA A 48 13.73 -8.11 -7.97
N LYS A 49 15.05 -8.06 -8.24
CA LYS A 49 15.78 -9.17 -8.83
C LYS A 49 16.04 -10.24 -7.78
N LEU A 50 15.08 -11.15 -7.63
CA LEU A 50 15.04 -12.25 -6.64
C LEU A 50 16.40 -12.92 -6.42
N THR A 51 17.07 -13.32 -7.51
CA THR A 51 18.28 -14.13 -7.46
C THR A 51 19.57 -13.35 -7.17
N THR A 52 19.51 -12.02 -7.09
CA THR A 52 20.68 -11.18 -6.74
C THR A 52 21.22 -11.48 -5.34
N HIS A 53 20.34 -11.88 -4.43
CA HIS A 53 20.69 -12.18 -3.04
C HIS A 53 21.03 -13.67 -2.83
N MET A 54 20.92 -14.51 -3.87
CA MET A 54 21.20 -15.93 -3.76
C MET A 54 22.64 -16.24 -4.14
N SER A 55 23.29 -17.14 -3.41
CA SER A 55 24.65 -17.55 -3.74
C SER A 55 24.68 -18.33 -5.06
N ARG A 56 25.79 -18.19 -5.81
CA ARG A 56 25.98 -18.86 -7.09
C ARG A 56 25.85 -20.38 -6.95
N GLY A 57 26.52 -20.97 -5.96
CA GLY A 57 26.47 -22.41 -5.73
C GLY A 57 25.03 -22.88 -5.53
N LYS A 58 24.18 -22.09 -4.86
CA LYS A 58 22.77 -22.44 -4.69
C LYS A 58 22.03 -22.50 -6.01
N LEU A 59 22.23 -21.53 -6.91
CA LEU A 59 21.60 -21.54 -8.24
C LEU A 59 22.07 -22.72 -9.09
N GLU A 60 23.37 -23.07 -9.00
CA GLU A 60 23.95 -24.24 -9.69
C GLU A 60 23.28 -25.55 -9.28
N TRP A 61 22.85 -25.67 -8.02
CA TRP A 61 22.12 -26.85 -7.53
C TRP A 61 20.66 -26.93 -7.99
N GLU A 62 20.02 -25.81 -8.34
CA GLU A 62 18.60 -25.80 -8.71
C GLU A 62 18.38 -26.05 -10.20
N THR A 63 19.29 -25.62 -11.08
CA THR A 63 19.17 -25.84 -12.52
C THR A 63 20.52 -25.92 -13.23
N VAL A 64 20.58 -26.73 -14.28
CA VAL A 64 21.74 -26.81 -15.17
C VAL A 64 22.01 -25.46 -15.82
N HIS A 65 20.96 -24.69 -16.16
CA HIS A 65 21.05 -23.40 -16.86
C HIS A 65 21.07 -22.21 -15.90
N TRP A 66 21.66 -22.38 -14.73
CA TRP A 66 21.69 -21.39 -13.64
C TRP A 66 22.18 -20.00 -14.07
N TRP A 67 23.07 -19.93 -15.07
CA TRP A 67 23.61 -18.66 -15.59
C TRP A 67 22.52 -17.75 -16.17
N GLN A 68 21.44 -18.31 -16.71
CA GLN A 68 20.31 -17.53 -17.24
C GLN A 68 19.50 -16.88 -16.11
N LEU A 69 19.54 -17.46 -14.91
CA LEU A 69 18.75 -17.00 -13.76
C LEU A 69 19.51 -15.99 -12.90
N GLN A 70 20.73 -15.57 -13.27
CA GLN A 70 21.42 -14.52 -12.55
C GLN A 70 20.70 -13.18 -12.69
N HIS A 71 20.50 -12.48 -11.56
CA HIS A 71 19.80 -11.20 -11.50
C HIS A 71 18.38 -11.23 -12.13
N ALA A 72 17.71 -12.38 -12.03
CA ALA A 72 16.38 -12.62 -12.58
C ALA A 72 15.29 -12.16 -11.60
N THR A 73 14.19 -11.65 -12.16
CA THR A 73 12.96 -11.36 -11.42
C THR A 73 12.08 -12.62 -11.36
N PRO A 74 11.11 -12.72 -10.43
CA PRO A 74 10.15 -13.83 -10.41
C PRO A 74 9.42 -14.00 -11.75
N LEU A 75 9.07 -12.88 -12.41
CA LEU A 75 8.45 -12.90 -13.73
C LEU A 75 9.35 -13.52 -14.79
N PHE A 76 10.64 -13.20 -14.77
CA PHE A 76 11.62 -13.79 -15.70
C PHE A 76 11.72 -15.30 -15.53
N VAL A 77 11.87 -15.78 -14.29
CA VAL A 77 11.94 -17.23 -14.00
C VAL A 77 10.66 -17.93 -14.47
N ALA A 78 9.48 -17.45 -14.08
CA ALA A 78 8.21 -18.03 -14.50
C ALA A 78 8.02 -18.06 -16.03
N SER A 79 8.59 -17.07 -16.74
CA SER A 79 8.53 -17.00 -18.21
C SER A 79 9.46 -18.00 -18.88
N VAL A 80 10.67 -18.17 -18.33
CA VAL A 80 11.66 -19.14 -18.81
C VAL A 80 11.13 -20.57 -18.76
N PHE A 81 10.47 -20.93 -17.67
CA PHE A 81 9.87 -22.26 -17.48
C PHE A 81 8.42 -22.37 -18.03
N GLY A 82 7.89 -21.30 -18.63
CA GLY A 82 6.63 -21.31 -19.37
C GLY A 82 5.38 -21.54 -18.50
N HIS A 83 5.29 -20.87 -17.35
CA HIS A 83 4.16 -21.01 -16.42
C HIS A 83 3.13 -19.87 -16.55
N PRO A 84 2.08 -20.00 -17.39
CA PRO A 84 1.18 -18.88 -17.69
C PRO A 84 0.37 -18.41 -16.48
N LYS A 85 0.02 -19.34 -15.57
CA LYS A 85 -0.70 -19.02 -14.33
C LYS A 85 0.12 -18.10 -13.42
N LEU A 86 1.41 -18.40 -13.24
CA LEU A 86 2.32 -17.60 -12.42
C LEU A 86 2.55 -16.22 -13.05
N ILE A 87 2.82 -16.18 -14.36
CA ILE A 87 3.00 -14.93 -15.13
C ILE A 87 1.78 -14.03 -14.99
N ARG A 88 0.58 -14.57 -15.18
CA ARG A 88 -0.67 -13.81 -15.07
C ARG A 88 -0.82 -13.17 -13.69
N TRP A 89 -0.47 -13.90 -12.64
CA TRP A 89 -0.52 -13.38 -11.27
C TRP A 89 0.53 -12.29 -11.06
N LEU A 90 1.79 -12.55 -11.42
CA LEU A 90 2.89 -11.59 -11.25
C LEU A 90 2.63 -10.28 -12.03
N LEU A 91 2.15 -10.37 -13.27
CA LEU A 91 1.78 -9.19 -14.06
C LEU A 91 0.62 -8.41 -13.43
N LYS A 92 -0.40 -9.10 -12.91
CA LYS A 92 -1.52 -8.46 -12.21
C LYS A 92 -1.06 -7.71 -10.96
N HIS A 93 -0.06 -8.21 -10.26
CA HIS A 93 0.52 -7.58 -9.07
C HIS A 93 1.68 -6.60 -9.38
N GLY A 94 1.88 -6.24 -10.65
CA GLY A 94 2.75 -5.12 -11.03
C GLY A 94 4.18 -5.50 -11.39
N ALA A 95 4.47 -6.78 -11.63
CA ALA A 95 5.77 -7.21 -12.13
C ALA A 95 6.11 -6.54 -13.47
N GLU A 96 7.33 -6.03 -13.59
CA GLU A 96 7.77 -5.30 -14.77
C GLU A 96 8.21 -6.24 -15.89
N ARG A 97 7.61 -6.09 -17.08
CA ARG A 97 7.94 -6.88 -18.28
C ARG A 97 9.30 -6.56 -18.88
N THR A 98 9.78 -5.33 -18.67
CA THR A 98 10.98 -4.77 -19.31
C THR A 98 12.26 -5.05 -18.54
N THR A 99 12.17 -5.61 -17.33
CA THR A 99 13.34 -5.86 -16.50
C THR A 99 14.18 -6.97 -17.09
N THR A 100 15.47 -6.69 -17.30
CA THR A 100 16.42 -7.64 -17.88
C THR A 100 17.17 -8.41 -16.81
N CYS A 101 17.51 -9.67 -17.12
CA CYS A 101 18.44 -10.46 -16.32
C CYS A 101 19.89 -9.97 -16.52
N TYR A 102 20.86 -10.67 -15.91
CA TYR A 102 22.29 -10.37 -16.08
C TYR A 102 22.75 -10.31 -17.56
N LEU A 103 22.19 -11.19 -18.40
CA LEU A 103 22.50 -11.29 -19.82
C LEU A 103 21.82 -10.23 -20.70
N GLY A 104 21.07 -9.29 -20.11
CA GLY A 104 20.37 -8.24 -20.86
C GLY A 104 19.09 -8.72 -21.57
N GLN A 105 18.70 -9.98 -21.40
CA GLN A 105 17.50 -10.55 -22.01
C GLN A 105 16.26 -10.21 -21.18
N THR A 106 15.13 -9.97 -21.85
CA THR A 106 13.83 -9.77 -21.21
C THR A 106 13.09 -11.09 -21.02
N ALA A 107 12.04 -11.08 -20.18
CA ALA A 107 11.18 -12.24 -19.98
C ALA A 107 10.53 -12.75 -21.28
N LEU A 108 10.28 -11.86 -22.26
CA LEU A 108 9.71 -12.21 -23.55
C LEU A 108 10.70 -12.95 -24.45
N ASP A 109 11.99 -12.59 -24.38
CA ASP A 109 13.04 -13.16 -25.22
C ASP A 109 13.27 -14.63 -24.85
N MET A 110 13.32 -14.93 -23.55
CA MET A 110 13.60 -16.28 -23.02
C MET A 110 12.33 -17.10 -22.73
N CYS A 111 11.16 -16.63 -23.18
CA CYS A 111 9.88 -17.25 -22.85
C CYS A 111 9.78 -18.69 -23.38
N GLY A 112 9.65 -19.66 -22.46
CA GLY A 112 9.42 -21.06 -22.78
C GLY A 112 10.67 -21.86 -23.16
N GLU A 113 11.87 -21.35 -22.91
CA GLU A 113 13.13 -22.03 -23.24
C GLU A 113 13.23 -23.43 -22.60
N HIS A 114 12.75 -23.56 -21.35
CA HIS A 114 12.78 -24.83 -20.59
C HIS A 114 11.40 -25.48 -20.46
N ALA A 115 10.40 -24.94 -21.16
CA ALA A 115 9.03 -25.46 -21.12
C ALA A 115 8.83 -26.53 -22.20
N MET A 116 8.08 -27.58 -21.86
CA MET A 116 7.78 -28.67 -22.81
C MET A 116 6.43 -28.51 -23.52
N ASP A 117 5.49 -27.72 -22.98
CA ASP A 117 4.15 -27.54 -23.53
C ASP A 117 4.07 -26.32 -24.47
N PRO A 118 3.92 -26.50 -25.79
CA PRO A 118 3.85 -25.40 -26.74
C PRO A 118 2.66 -24.45 -26.50
N ASN A 119 1.52 -24.97 -26.02
CA ASN A 119 0.34 -24.14 -25.78
C ASN A 119 0.57 -23.16 -24.61
N ALA A 120 1.22 -23.65 -23.55
CA ALA A 120 1.60 -22.82 -22.42
C ALA A 120 2.59 -21.72 -22.84
N ILE A 121 3.56 -22.04 -23.70
CA ILE A 121 4.53 -21.08 -24.23
C ILE A 121 3.84 -19.97 -25.03
N ASP A 122 2.91 -20.33 -25.93
CA ASP A 122 2.15 -19.36 -26.71
C ASP A 122 1.29 -18.45 -25.83
N GLU A 123 0.66 -19.01 -24.80
CA GLU A 123 -0.07 -18.22 -23.81
C GLU A 123 0.85 -17.26 -23.05
N CYS A 124 2.02 -17.71 -22.60
CA CYS A 124 3.01 -16.87 -21.91
C CYS A 124 3.48 -15.73 -22.82
N ARG A 125 3.82 -16.01 -24.08
CA ARG A 125 4.23 -15.00 -25.06
C ARG A 125 3.13 -13.99 -25.31
N ARG A 126 1.87 -14.43 -25.39
CA ARG A 126 0.70 -13.54 -25.53
C ARG A 126 0.57 -12.61 -24.32
N LEU A 127 0.63 -13.14 -23.09
CA LEU A 127 0.53 -12.36 -21.85
C LEU A 127 1.66 -11.31 -21.71
N LEU A 128 2.87 -11.66 -22.13
CA LEU A 128 4.02 -10.76 -22.11
C LEU A 128 3.96 -9.67 -23.20
N LYS A 129 3.33 -9.96 -24.35
CA LYS A 129 3.10 -8.97 -25.42
C LYS A 129 1.93 -8.03 -25.14
N GLU A 130 0.95 -8.45 -24.34
CA GLU A 130 -0.20 -7.62 -24.02
C GLU A 130 0.23 -6.28 -23.39
N PRO A 131 -0.25 -5.14 -23.92
CA PRO A 131 0.06 -3.84 -23.33
C PRO A 131 -0.51 -3.76 -21.92
N ALA A 132 0.21 -3.10 -21.03
CA ALA A 132 -0.29 -2.84 -19.69
C ALA A 132 -1.56 -1.98 -19.75
N LYS A 133 -2.49 -2.25 -18.82
CA LYS A 133 -3.77 -1.54 -18.76
C LYS A 133 -3.77 -0.57 -17.58
N ILE A 134 -4.79 0.30 -17.55
CA ILE A 134 -5.06 1.11 -16.37
C ILE A 134 -5.36 0.20 -15.16
N PRO A 135 -5.02 0.62 -13.94
CA PRO A 135 -5.24 -0.17 -12.76
C PRO A 135 -6.74 -0.24 -12.44
N ASP A 136 -7.15 -1.32 -11.77
CA ASP A 136 -8.53 -1.48 -11.32
C ASP A 136 -8.86 -0.48 -10.19
N ALA A 137 -10.16 -0.28 -9.95
CA ALA A 137 -10.60 0.54 -8.83
C ALA A 137 -10.17 -0.12 -7.49
N PRO A 138 -9.64 0.66 -6.52
CA PRO A 138 -9.32 0.17 -5.19
C PRO A 138 -10.52 -0.48 -4.48
N GLY A 139 -10.24 -1.41 -3.57
CA GLY A 139 -11.24 -2.01 -2.71
C GLY A 139 -11.88 -0.99 -1.76
N LYS A 140 -12.94 -1.43 -1.05
CA LYS A 140 -13.66 -0.58 -0.09
C LYS A 140 -12.70 -0.06 1.00
N PRO A 141 -12.58 1.26 1.21
CA PRO A 141 -11.78 1.81 2.28
C PRO A 141 -12.40 1.59 3.66
N ASN A 142 -11.53 1.32 4.63
CA ASN A 142 -11.79 1.35 6.06
C ASN A 142 -11.42 2.72 6.63
N PHE A 143 -12.19 3.18 7.61
CA PHE A 143 -12.09 4.52 8.18
C PHE A 143 -11.82 4.45 9.68
N GLN A 144 -10.81 5.18 10.16
CA GLN A 144 -10.55 5.39 11.58
C GLN A 144 -10.42 6.88 11.85
N CYS A 145 -11.29 7.41 12.71
CA CYS A 145 -11.37 8.84 13.01
C CYS A 145 -10.76 9.15 14.37
N HIS A 146 -9.97 10.23 14.45
CA HIS A 146 -9.45 10.78 15.69
C HIS A 146 -9.74 12.27 15.77
N ILE A 147 -10.14 12.75 16.96
CA ILE A 147 -10.34 14.18 17.21
C ILE A 147 -9.04 14.76 17.76
N THR A 148 -8.56 15.82 17.13
CA THR A 148 -7.44 16.62 17.63
C THR A 148 -7.96 17.96 18.12
N THR A 149 -7.45 18.40 19.27
CA THR A 149 -7.80 19.68 19.89
C THR A 149 -6.59 20.59 19.81
N GLU A 150 -6.71 21.67 19.04
CA GLU A 150 -5.70 22.71 18.92
C GLU A 150 -6.17 23.97 19.65
N HIS A 151 -5.30 24.50 20.51
CA HIS A 151 -5.52 25.79 21.16
C HIS A 151 -4.89 26.88 20.28
N ILE A 152 -5.74 27.67 19.62
CA ILE A 152 -5.28 28.80 18.80
C ILE A 152 -5.72 30.11 19.42
N PHE A 153 -4.97 31.18 19.18
CA PHE A 153 -5.40 32.52 19.54
C PHE A 153 -6.04 33.18 18.32
N ARG A 154 -7.26 33.70 18.47
CA ARG A 154 -7.91 34.51 17.45
C ARG A 154 -7.88 35.98 17.87
N HIS A 155 -7.65 36.83 16.90
CA HIS A 155 -7.75 38.27 17.06
C HIS A 155 -9.19 38.68 16.76
N ILE A 156 -9.85 39.35 17.71
CA ILE A 156 -11.20 39.89 17.56
C ILE A 156 -11.17 41.40 17.76
N GLN A 157 -12.06 42.11 17.07
CA GLN A 157 -12.26 43.54 17.27
C GLN A 157 -13.40 43.74 18.26
N VAL A 158 -13.10 44.37 19.40
CA VAL A 158 -14.09 44.69 20.45
C VAL A 158 -14.20 46.21 20.53
N ALA A 159 -15.42 46.73 20.53
CA ALA A 159 -15.65 48.13 20.80
C ALA A 159 -15.62 48.33 22.32
N GLU A 160 -14.66 49.09 22.82
CA GLU A 160 -14.55 49.46 24.24
C GLU A 160 -14.75 50.95 24.40
N GLU A 161 -15.51 51.32 25.43
CA GLU A 161 -15.80 52.71 25.77
C GLU A 161 -14.73 53.24 26.73
N ASP A 162 -14.08 54.34 26.36
CA ASP A 162 -13.15 55.03 27.25
C ASP A 162 -13.93 55.74 28.38
N SER A 163 -13.24 56.11 29.46
CA SER A 163 -13.73 56.92 30.59
C SER A 163 -14.47 58.22 30.22
N LYS A 164 -14.39 58.64 28.95
CA LYS A 164 -15.05 59.83 28.37
C LYS A 164 -16.24 59.50 27.44
N GLY A 165 -16.68 58.25 27.36
CA GLY A 165 -17.84 57.84 26.56
C GLY A 165 -17.57 57.65 25.06
N VAL A 166 -16.30 57.48 24.67
CA VAL A 166 -15.90 57.31 23.26
C VAL A 166 -15.62 55.85 22.98
N LEU A 167 -16.36 55.25 22.04
CA LEU A 167 -16.15 53.88 21.58
C LEU A 167 -14.89 53.80 20.70
N ARG A 168 -13.96 52.92 21.06
CA ARG A 168 -12.77 52.59 20.27
C ARG A 168 -12.78 51.12 19.93
N LEU A 169 -12.43 50.79 18.68
CA LEU A 169 -12.20 49.41 18.28
C LEU A 169 -10.81 48.99 18.77
N ILE A 170 -10.77 47.99 19.65
CA ILE A 170 -9.53 47.42 20.20
C ILE A 170 -9.41 45.99 19.71
N GLU A 171 -8.22 45.65 19.21
CA GLU A 171 -7.90 44.29 18.82
C GLU A 171 -7.52 43.48 20.06
N LYS A 172 -8.32 42.47 20.40
CA LYS A 172 -8.08 41.58 21.54
C LYS A 172 -7.76 40.18 21.05
N ARG A 173 -6.73 39.59 21.66
CA ARG A 173 -6.33 38.20 21.42
C ARG A 173 -7.09 37.29 22.40
N VAL A 174 -7.97 36.45 21.88
CA VAL A 174 -8.82 35.55 22.68
C VAL A 174 -8.40 34.09 22.42
N PRO A 175 -8.25 33.26 23.47
CA PRO A 175 -8.01 31.83 23.31
C PRO A 175 -9.24 31.17 22.67
N HIS A 176 -9.02 30.40 21.62
CA HIS A 176 -10.05 29.69 20.89
C HIS A 176 -9.64 28.24 20.67
N VAL A 177 -10.48 27.32 21.14
CA VAL A 177 -10.23 25.89 21.01
C VAL A 177 -10.82 25.42 19.68
N MET A 178 -9.95 25.06 18.74
CA MET A 178 -10.36 24.45 17.48
C MET A 178 -10.26 22.94 17.60
N ARG A 179 -11.39 22.26 17.40
CA ARG A 179 -11.41 20.81 17.27
C ARG A 179 -11.46 20.44 15.80
N LYS A 180 -10.50 19.63 15.36
CA LYS A 180 -10.40 19.11 13.99
C LYS A 180 -10.50 17.60 14.04
N CYS A 181 -11.18 17.02 13.06
CA CYS A 181 -11.13 15.57 12.87
C CYS A 181 -10.03 15.23 11.88
N ILE A 182 -9.21 14.25 12.26
CA ILE A 182 -8.27 13.57 11.38
C ILE A 182 -8.86 12.20 11.09
N ILE A 183 -8.80 11.78 9.83
CA ILE A 183 -9.22 10.45 9.43
C ILE A 183 -8.05 9.71 8.81
N HIS A 184 -7.83 8.48 9.27
CA HIS A 184 -6.94 7.52 8.65
C HIS A 184 -7.78 6.59 7.78
N LEU A 185 -7.52 6.65 6.49
CA LEU A 185 -8.11 5.75 5.51
C LEU A 185 -7.15 4.61 5.25
N ARG A 186 -7.70 3.39 5.16
CA ARG A 186 -6.97 2.20 4.74
C ARG A 186 -7.72 1.47 3.64
N TRP A 187 -7.05 1.05 2.58
CA TRP A 187 -7.68 0.31 1.47
C TRP A 187 -6.74 -0.78 0.93
N SER A 188 -7.32 -1.79 0.28
CA SER A 188 -6.54 -2.84 -0.38
C SER A 188 -6.01 -2.36 -1.75
N THR A 189 -4.79 -2.78 -2.07
CA THR A 189 -4.12 -2.49 -3.34
C THR A 189 -4.89 -3.15 -4.48
N PRO A 190 -5.39 -2.40 -5.47
CA PRO A 190 -6.02 -3.01 -6.64
C PRO A 190 -4.98 -3.66 -7.56
N LEU A 191 -5.45 -4.44 -8.51
CA LEU A 191 -4.58 -5.04 -9.51
C LEU A 191 -3.93 -3.96 -10.38
N SER A 192 -2.61 -4.03 -10.49
CA SER A 192 -1.76 -3.13 -11.28
C SER A 192 -1.88 -3.37 -12.80
N ASN A 193 -2.46 -4.50 -13.21
CA ASN A 193 -2.74 -4.82 -14.61
C ASN A 193 -1.53 -4.68 -15.56
N GLY A 194 -0.35 -5.10 -15.08
CA GLY A 194 0.87 -5.19 -15.86
C GLY A 194 1.77 -3.95 -15.85
N LYS A 195 1.39 -2.88 -15.14
CA LYS A 195 2.29 -1.79 -14.78
C LYS A 195 2.01 -1.37 -13.35
N MET A 196 3.07 -1.35 -12.53
CA MET A 196 3.01 -0.99 -11.12
C MET A 196 2.27 0.32 -10.88
N ILE A 197 1.43 0.34 -9.83
CA ILE A 197 0.76 1.54 -9.35
C ILE A 197 1.79 2.49 -8.77
N GLU A 198 1.71 3.78 -9.12
CA GLU A 198 2.64 4.80 -8.65
C GLU A 198 2.03 5.61 -7.51
N LYS A 199 0.75 5.94 -7.63
CA LYS A 199 0.04 6.79 -6.68
C LYS A 199 -1.46 6.51 -6.65
N TYR A 200 -2.08 6.94 -5.56
CA TYR A 200 -3.52 6.95 -5.37
C TYR A 200 -4.01 8.39 -5.29
N GLU A 201 -5.18 8.63 -5.85
CA GLU A 201 -5.89 9.89 -5.70
C GLU A 201 -7.16 9.62 -4.89
N VAL A 202 -7.26 10.28 -3.75
CA VAL A 202 -8.41 10.22 -2.85
C VAL A 202 -9.17 11.52 -3.00
N ARG A 203 -10.45 11.46 -3.38
CA ARG A 203 -11.32 12.63 -3.38
C ARG A 203 -12.38 12.52 -2.30
N TYR A 204 -12.67 13.63 -1.65
CA TYR A 204 -13.69 13.70 -0.61
C TYR A 204 -14.50 14.99 -0.71
N ARG A 205 -15.76 14.93 -0.26
CA ARG A 205 -16.64 16.10 -0.17
C ARG A 205 -17.64 15.94 0.96
N THR A 206 -18.20 17.04 1.44
CA THR A 206 -19.28 17.03 2.43
C THR A 206 -20.56 16.51 1.80
N TYR A 207 -21.16 15.49 2.42
CA TYR A 207 -22.49 15.02 2.07
C TYR A 207 -23.52 15.98 2.67
N VAL A 208 -24.43 16.48 1.84
CA VAL A 208 -25.55 17.30 2.27
C VAL A 208 -26.83 16.53 1.94
N PRO A 209 -27.65 16.15 2.95
CA PRO A 209 -28.95 15.56 2.68
C PRO A 209 -29.85 16.60 2.01
N GLY A 210 -30.33 16.33 0.80
CA GLY A 210 -31.28 17.22 0.09
C GLY A 210 -30.71 17.86 -1.18
N ASP A 211 -30.92 19.18 -1.33
CA ASP A 211 -30.65 19.91 -2.56
C ASP A 211 -29.16 19.88 -2.94
N LYS A 212 -28.87 19.29 -4.11
CA LYS A 212 -27.51 19.10 -4.64
C LYS A 212 -26.79 20.44 -4.91
N SER A 213 -27.53 21.55 -4.92
CA SER A 213 -27.02 22.92 -5.10
C SER A 213 -26.00 23.34 -4.02
N MET A 214 -26.12 22.84 -2.79
CA MET A 214 -25.20 23.20 -1.68
C MET A 214 -23.98 22.28 -1.55
N VAL A 215 -23.82 21.28 -2.43
CA VAL A 215 -22.71 20.34 -2.37
C VAL A 215 -21.42 21.07 -2.74
N ARG A 216 -20.50 21.16 -1.78
CA ARG A 216 -19.15 21.69 -2.04
C ARG A 216 -18.43 20.82 -3.07
N GLY A 217 -17.62 21.43 -3.92
CA GLY A 217 -16.78 20.73 -4.89
C GLY A 217 -15.87 19.70 -4.23
N TRP A 218 -15.47 18.68 -4.99
CA TRP A 218 -14.55 17.64 -4.55
C TRP A 218 -13.20 18.23 -4.14
N ARG A 219 -12.72 17.85 -2.97
CA ARG A 219 -11.33 18.05 -2.54
C ARG A 219 -10.55 16.79 -2.88
N SER A 220 -9.30 16.94 -3.31
CA SER A 220 -8.43 15.82 -3.68
C SER A 220 -7.18 15.79 -2.81
N HIS A 221 -6.78 14.59 -2.43
CA HIS A 221 -5.54 14.29 -1.73
C HIS A 221 -4.81 13.19 -2.51
N THR A 222 -3.48 13.23 -2.55
CA THR A 222 -2.68 12.22 -3.25
C THR A 222 -1.92 11.40 -2.23
N ALA A 223 -1.93 10.07 -2.37
CA ALA A 223 -1.17 9.15 -1.54
C ALA A 223 -0.17 8.37 -2.41
N THR A 224 1.02 8.12 -1.87
CA THR A 224 2.04 7.30 -2.53
C THR A 224 1.73 5.82 -2.37
N HIS A 225 2.04 5.01 -3.38
CA HIS A 225 1.93 3.56 -3.25
C HIS A 225 3.12 2.98 -2.47
N SER A 226 2.84 2.26 -1.39
CA SER A 226 3.81 1.41 -0.69
C SER A 226 3.90 0.05 -1.37
N ARG A 227 5.13 -0.35 -1.72
CA ARG A 227 5.44 -1.66 -2.31
C ARG A 227 5.63 -2.76 -1.28
N LEU A 228 5.53 -2.42 0.00
CA LEU A 228 5.81 -3.33 1.12
C LEU A 228 4.55 -3.98 1.68
N HIS A 229 3.39 -3.41 1.37
CA HIS A 229 2.12 -3.76 1.97
C HIS A 229 1.05 -3.91 0.90
N ASP A 230 0.20 -4.93 1.06
CA ASP A 230 -1.00 -5.09 0.25
C ASP A 230 -2.08 -4.05 0.62
N GLU A 231 -2.00 -3.51 1.84
CA GLU A 231 -2.82 -2.40 2.29
C GLU A 231 -2.09 -1.07 2.14
N GLN A 232 -2.86 -0.06 1.73
CA GLN A 232 -2.40 1.30 1.54
C GLN A 232 -3.16 2.19 2.50
N SER A 233 -2.54 3.31 2.89
CA SER A 233 -3.16 4.24 3.83
C SER A 233 -2.89 5.69 3.48
N CYS A 234 -3.78 6.56 3.92
CA CYS A 234 -3.54 8.00 3.94
C CYS A 234 -4.27 8.65 5.11
N THR A 235 -3.81 9.85 5.46
CA THR A 235 -4.40 10.65 6.52
C THR A 235 -4.95 11.93 5.91
N ILE A 236 -6.24 12.21 6.15
CA ILE A 236 -6.87 13.47 5.76
C ILE A 236 -7.17 14.25 7.03
N ASP A 237 -6.73 15.51 7.07
CA ASP A 237 -6.88 16.40 8.21
C ASP A 237 -7.90 17.52 7.96
N GLY A 238 -8.17 18.31 9.01
CA GLY A 238 -8.98 19.52 8.90
C GLY A 238 -10.47 19.27 8.59
N LEU A 239 -11.00 18.09 8.90
CA LEU A 239 -12.41 17.78 8.70
C LEU A 239 -13.27 18.38 9.82
N GLN A 240 -14.44 18.91 9.43
CA GLN A 240 -15.45 19.42 10.36
C GLN A 240 -16.12 18.27 11.12
N LEU A 241 -16.30 18.43 12.43
CA LEU A 241 -17.02 17.49 13.28
C LEU A 241 -18.51 17.43 12.95
N LYS A 242 -19.19 16.34 13.36
CA LYS A 242 -20.63 16.10 13.12
C LYS A 242 -21.04 16.28 11.65
N THR A 243 -20.13 15.99 10.72
CA THR A 243 -20.37 16.14 9.27
C THR A 243 -20.15 14.79 8.59
N THR A 244 -21.07 14.44 7.69
CA THR A 244 -20.93 13.25 6.83
C THR A 244 -20.15 13.63 5.58
N TYR A 245 -19.22 12.78 5.17
CA TYR A 245 -18.42 12.95 3.97
C TYR A 245 -18.59 11.77 3.03
N GLU A 246 -18.52 12.05 1.73
CA GLU A 246 -18.39 11.07 0.67
C GLU A 246 -16.93 10.99 0.22
N VAL A 247 -16.41 9.78 0.03
CA VAL A 247 -15.03 9.51 -0.39
C VAL A 247 -15.02 8.58 -1.59
N GLN A 248 -14.10 8.84 -2.51
CA GLN A 248 -13.72 7.90 -3.56
C GLN A 248 -12.21 7.87 -3.73
N ILE A 249 -11.69 6.72 -4.13
CA ILE A 249 -10.26 6.48 -4.31
C ILE A 249 -10.07 5.93 -5.72
N ARG A 250 -9.01 6.34 -6.42
CA ARG A 250 -8.56 5.69 -7.65
C ARG A 250 -7.07 5.45 -7.63
N ALA A 251 -6.63 4.38 -8.28
CA ALA A 251 -5.22 4.11 -8.52
C ALA A 251 -4.75 4.79 -9.81
N GLN A 252 -3.45 5.10 -9.89
CA GLN A 252 -2.80 5.60 -11.09
C GLN A 252 -1.48 4.83 -11.31
N ASN A 253 -1.27 4.35 -12.52
CA ASN A 253 0.01 3.83 -13.00
C ASN A 253 0.56 4.71 -14.14
N ALA A 254 1.69 4.31 -14.72
CA ALA A 254 2.31 5.00 -15.85
C ALA A 254 1.43 5.06 -17.11
N ILE A 255 0.45 4.16 -17.26
CA ILE A 255 -0.50 4.15 -18.39
C ILE A 255 -1.56 5.23 -18.20
N GLY A 256 -2.05 5.40 -16.97
CA GLY A 256 -3.04 6.42 -16.68
C GLY A 256 -3.76 6.22 -15.36
N ARG A 257 -4.82 7.01 -15.19
CA ARG A 257 -5.69 6.99 -14.00
C ARG A 257 -6.76 5.92 -14.19
N GLY A 258 -6.86 5.01 -13.22
CA GLY A 258 -7.94 4.03 -13.15
C GLY A 258 -9.29 4.68 -12.86
N GLU A 259 -10.32 3.84 -12.82
CA GLU A 259 -11.67 4.25 -12.44
C GLU A 259 -11.76 4.57 -10.95
N TRP A 260 -12.74 5.39 -10.59
CA TRP A 260 -13.03 5.70 -9.20
C TRP A 260 -13.71 4.52 -8.51
N SER A 261 -13.34 4.26 -7.26
CA SER A 261 -14.05 3.34 -6.38
C SER A 261 -15.52 3.77 -6.19
N ALA A 262 -16.34 2.85 -5.67
CA ALA A 262 -17.66 3.19 -5.18
C ALA A 262 -17.60 4.37 -4.19
N ILE A 263 -18.67 5.17 -4.16
CA ILE A 263 -18.80 6.26 -3.18
C ILE A 263 -19.03 5.61 -1.83
N GLU A 264 -18.10 5.84 -0.91
CA GLU A 264 -18.24 5.43 0.48
C GLU A 264 -18.53 6.66 1.35
N GLN A 265 -19.38 6.47 2.35
CA GLN A 265 -19.78 7.52 3.27
C GLN A 265 -19.23 7.24 4.67
N PHE A 266 -18.73 8.27 5.34
CA PHE A 266 -18.35 8.20 6.74
C PHE A 266 -18.81 9.45 7.48
N ALA A 267 -19.07 9.32 8.78
CA ALA A 267 -19.42 10.43 9.66
C ALA A 267 -18.28 10.72 10.63
N THR A 268 -17.92 11.99 10.78
CA THR A 268 -16.95 12.41 11.80
C THR A 268 -17.58 12.34 13.20
N PRO A 269 -16.84 11.90 14.23
CA PRO A 269 -17.36 11.75 15.59
C PRO A 269 -17.83 13.08 16.19
N THR A 270 -18.69 12.97 17.20
CA THR A 270 -19.06 14.11 18.05
C THR A 270 -18.16 14.14 19.28
N THR A 271 -18.04 15.30 19.91
CA THR A 271 -17.15 15.53 21.04
C THR A 271 -17.55 14.83 22.35
N GLY A 272 -18.55 13.94 22.30
CA GLY A 272 -19.02 13.12 23.43
C GLY A 272 -18.71 11.63 23.32
N ASP A 273 -18.12 11.14 22.21
CA ASP A 273 -17.82 9.71 21.99
C ASP A 273 -16.37 9.36 22.35
N ASN A 274 -15.89 9.78 23.52
CA ASN A 274 -14.75 9.09 24.15
C ASN A 274 -15.32 7.98 25.04
N SER A 275 -15.67 6.84 24.44
CA SER A 275 -15.80 5.58 25.20
C SER A 275 -14.41 5.06 25.52
N ASP A 276 -13.77 5.66 26.53
CA ASP A 276 -12.63 5.08 27.25
C ASP A 276 -12.46 5.83 28.59
N GLU A 277 -13.51 5.78 29.42
CA GLU A 277 -13.36 5.77 30.87
C GLU A 277 -13.77 4.36 31.33
N SER A 278 -12.82 3.44 31.32
CA SER A 278 -12.89 2.26 32.17
C SER A 278 -12.97 2.73 33.63
N PRO A 279 -13.97 2.30 34.43
CA PRO A 279 -14.00 2.61 35.84
C PRO A 279 -12.86 1.85 36.51
N SER A 280 -11.79 2.54 36.85
CA SER A 280 -10.78 2.03 37.78
C SER A 280 -11.48 1.80 39.12
N ASP A 281 -11.64 0.53 39.46
CA ASP A 281 -12.02 0.04 40.79
C ASP A 281 -11.12 0.68 41.85
N CYS A 282 -11.64 1.66 42.56
CA CYS A 282 -11.09 2.08 43.84
C CYS A 282 -11.50 1.03 44.88
N VAL A 283 -10.66 0.01 45.04
CA VAL A 283 -10.73 -0.89 46.20
C VAL A 283 -10.36 -0.07 47.44
N GLU A 284 -11.37 0.21 48.26
CA GLU A 284 -11.20 0.63 49.66
C GLU A 284 -10.43 -0.46 50.41
N ASN A 285 -9.12 -0.26 50.62
CA ASN A 285 -8.43 -0.93 51.71
C ASN A 285 -8.65 -0.10 52.96
N ASN A 286 -9.67 -0.48 53.73
CA ASN A 286 -9.86 -0.03 55.10
C ASN A 286 -8.73 -0.61 55.96
N ASP A 287 -7.94 0.29 56.54
CA ASP A 287 -7.01 0.00 57.63
C ASP A 287 -7.76 -0.63 58.81
N LEU A 288 -7.32 -1.81 59.23
CA LEU A 288 -7.66 -2.39 60.53
C LEU A 288 -6.54 -2.04 61.51
N SER A 289 -6.88 -1.18 62.46
CA SER A 289 -6.25 -1.02 63.77
C SER A 289 -6.36 -2.30 64.61
#